data_AF-A0A7V8NNE5-F1
#
_entry.id   AF-A0A7V8NNE5-F1
#
_cell.length_a   1.000
_cell.length_b   1.000
_cell.length_c   1.000
_cell.angle_alpha   90.00
_cell.angle_beta   90.00
_cell.angle_gamma   90.00
#
_symmetry.space_group_name_H-M   'P 1'
#
loop_
_entity.id
_entity.type
_entity.pdbx_description
1 polymer ?
#
loop_
_entity_poly.entity_id
_entity_poly.type
_entity_poly.pdbx_seq_one_letter_code
_entity_poly.pdbx_strand_id
1 'polypeptide(L)'
;MPALDLLHASVAFAAAFLAGLINSVAGGGTLLTFPTLIWLGLNSVTANATSTVAVWPGTLASCWGYRRELRTAEGRLLWLLVPSVIGGLAGAWLLRFTP
;
A
#
# COMPACT_ATOMS: atom_id res chain seq x y z
N MET A 1 -4.34 -6.98 28.69
CA MET A 1 -3.48 -6.31 27.69
C MET A 1 -4.18 -5.02 27.29
N PRO A 2 -4.15 -3.99 28.14
CA PRO A 2 -5.20 -2.97 28.18
C PRO A 2 -4.71 -1.65 27.59
N ALA A 3 -4.20 -1.68 26.36
CA ALA A 3 -3.67 -0.48 25.68
C ALA A 3 -3.06 -0.86 24.32
N LEU A 4 -3.89 -1.22 23.34
CA LEU A 4 -3.63 -0.71 22.00
C LEU A 4 -4.00 0.78 22.07
N ASP A 5 -3.17 1.57 22.78
CA ASP A 5 -3.49 2.93 23.20
C ASP A 5 -3.94 3.74 21.99
N LEU A 6 -5.07 4.45 22.13
CA LEU A 6 -5.72 5.24 21.09
C LEU A 6 -4.74 6.11 20.27
N LEU A 7 -3.65 6.54 20.93
CA LEU A 7 -2.52 7.23 20.33
C LEU A 7 -1.86 6.43 19.20
N HIS A 8 -1.46 5.17 19.43
CA HIS A 8 -0.83 4.32 18.41
C HIS A 8 -1.78 4.07 17.23
N ALA A 9 -3.06 3.85 17.51
CA ALA A 9 -4.08 3.69 16.47
C ALA A 9 -4.28 4.97 15.65
N SER A 10 -4.30 6.14 16.30
CA SER A 10 -4.45 7.44 15.64
C SER A 10 -3.23 7.81 14.77
N VAL A 11 -2.01 7.51 15.25
CA VAL A 11 -0.76 7.71 14.51
C VAL A 11 -0.70 6.77 13.32
N ALA A 12 -1.04 5.48 13.51
CA ALA A 12 -1.10 4.52 12.42
C ALA A 12 -2.15 4.92 11.37
N PHE A 13 -3.32 5.40 11.80
CA PHE A 13 -4.37 5.88 10.91
C PHE A 13 -3.93 7.11 10.11
N ALA A 14 -3.36 8.12 10.78
CA ALA A 14 -2.87 9.33 10.11
C ALA A 14 -1.72 9.02 9.13
N ALA A 15 -0.79 8.16 9.53
CA ALA A 15 0.30 7.70 8.67
C ALA A 15 -0.23 6.92 7.46
N ALA A 16 -1.20 6.01 7.66
CA ALA A 16 -1.84 5.27 6.58
C ALA A 16 -2.65 6.18 5.63
N PHE A 17 -3.33 7.19 6.17
CA PHE A 17 -4.09 8.17 5.39
C PHE A 17 -3.18 9.04 4.52
N LEU A 18 -2.12 9.61 5.10
CA LEU A 18 -1.10 10.39 4.38
C LEU A 18 -0.34 9.53 3.36
N ALA A 19 0.04 8.30 3.73
CA ALA A 19 0.62 7.33 2.82
C ALA A 19 -0.32 7.04 1.64
N GLY A 20 -1.62 6.87 1.88
CA GLY A 20 -2.64 6.69 0.84
C GLY A 20 -2.72 7.89 -0.12
N LEU A 21 -2.73 9.11 0.40
CA LEU A 21 -2.70 10.33 -0.41
C LEU A 21 -1.44 10.41 -1.29
N ILE A 22 -0.26 10.19 -0.69
CA ILE A 22 1.02 10.20 -1.42
C ILE A 22 1.09 9.07 -2.44
N ASN A 23 0.58 7.87 -2.10
CA ASN A 23 0.56 6.74 -3.02
C ASN A 23 -0.38 6.99 -4.21
N SER A 24 -1.50 7.70 -3.99
CA SER A 24 -2.42 8.09 -5.06
C SER A 24 -1.82 9.12 -6.02
N VAL A 25 -0.89 9.96 -5.56
CA VAL A 25 -0.33 11.07 -6.37
C VAL A 25 1.01 10.67 -7.01
N ALA A 26 1.89 10.01 -6.24
CA ALA A 26 3.29 9.77 -6.62
C ALA A 26 3.73 8.29 -6.48
N GLY A 27 2.89 7.40 -5.94
CA GLY A 27 3.21 5.97 -5.79
C GLY A 27 4.23 5.61 -4.69
N GLY A 28 4.54 6.54 -3.77
CA GLY A 28 5.59 6.37 -2.75
C GLY A 28 5.09 6.24 -1.30
N GLY A 29 3.80 6.00 -1.07
CA GLY A 29 3.20 6.04 0.28
C GLY A 29 3.80 5.04 1.26
N THR A 30 4.29 3.90 0.76
CA THR A 30 4.98 2.88 1.55
C THR A 30 6.26 3.38 2.22
N LEU A 31 6.89 4.45 1.72
CA LEU A 31 8.04 5.10 2.37
C LEU A 31 7.69 5.74 3.72
N LEU A 32 6.42 6.08 3.97
CA LEU A 32 5.95 6.57 5.26
C LEU A 32 5.43 5.43 6.15
N THR A 33 4.63 4.52 5.61
CA THR A 33 3.99 3.45 6.41
C THR A 33 4.98 2.40 6.89
N PHE A 34 5.98 2.05 6.07
CA PHE A 34 6.97 1.04 6.42
C PHE A 34 7.83 1.39 7.65
N PRO A 35 8.53 2.56 7.72
CA PRO A 35 9.33 2.91 8.90
C PRO A 35 8.48 3.08 10.15
N THR A 36 7.23 3.54 10.01
CA THR A 36 6.29 3.67 11.14
C THR A 36 5.95 2.29 11.74
N LEU A 37 5.73 1.28 10.90
CA LEU A 37 5.44 -0.09 11.35
C LEU A 37 6.66 -0.82 11.91
N ILE A 38 7.85 -0.58 11.36
CA ILE A 38 9.12 -1.04 11.94
C ILE A 38 9.32 -0.44 13.33
N TRP A 39 9.05 0.86 13.49
CA TRP A 39 9.15 1.54 14.79
C TRP A 39 8.15 0.99 15.82
N LEU A 40 6.97 0.53 15.36
CA LEU A 40 5.99 -0.18 16.18
C LEU A 40 6.39 -1.62 16.54
N GLY A 41 7.57 -2.08 16.12
CA GLY A 41 8.15 -3.37 16.51
C GLY A 41 7.77 -4.55 15.61
N LEU A 42 7.17 -4.30 14.45
CA LEU A 42 6.87 -5.36 13.47
C LEU A 42 8.14 -5.74 12.71
N ASN A 43 8.29 -7.04 12.40
CA ASN A 43 9.37 -7.50 11.53
C ASN A 43 9.20 -6.93 10.10
N SER A 44 10.29 -6.87 9.33
CA SER A 44 10.28 -6.25 7.99
C SER A 44 9.28 -6.89 7.02
N VAL A 45 9.04 -8.19 7.13
CA VAL A 45 8.10 -8.91 6.27
C VAL A 45 6.65 -8.52 6.59
N THR A 46 6.27 -8.55 7.87
CA THR A 46 4.94 -8.18 8.35
C THR A 46 4.70 -6.69 8.16
N ALA A 47 5.67 -5.82 8.43
CA ALA A 47 5.56 -4.37 8.19
C ALA A 47 5.30 -4.02 6.72
N ASN A 48 5.96 -4.70 5.78
CA ASN A 48 5.74 -4.50 4.34
C ASN A 48 4.36 -5.01 3.90
N ALA A 49 4.00 -6.22 4.33
CA ALA A 49 2.68 -6.79 4.04
C ALA A 49 1.54 -5.90 4.57
N THR A 50 1.64 -5.45 5.82
CA THR A 50 0.66 -4.56 6.44
C THR A 50 0.60 -3.19 5.76
N SER A 51 1.74 -2.60 5.39
CA SER A 51 1.77 -1.34 4.62
C SER A 51 1.03 -1.48 3.28
N THR A 52 1.25 -2.58 2.58
CA THR A 52 0.63 -2.84 1.27
C THR A 52 -0.89 -2.98 1.39
N VAL A 53 -1.35 -3.73 2.40
CA VAL A 53 -2.79 -3.91 2.68
C VAL A 53 -3.43 -2.59 3.13
N ALA A 54 -2.73 -1.77 3.91
CA ALA A 54 -3.24 -0.47 4.36
C ALA A 54 -3.48 0.51 3.19
N VAL A 55 -2.69 0.42 2.13
CA VAL A 55 -2.78 1.32 0.96
C VAL A 55 -3.86 0.88 -0.04
N TRP A 56 -4.24 -0.40 -0.07
CA TRP A 56 -5.25 -0.97 -0.98
C TRP A 56 -6.60 -0.22 -1.04
N PRO A 57 -7.26 0.12 0.09
CA PRO A 57 -8.52 0.87 0.02
C PRO A 57 -8.31 2.27 -0.57
N GLY A 58 -7.16 2.89 -0.33
CA GLY A 58 -6.77 4.17 -0.93
C GLY A 58 -6.61 4.06 -2.44
N THR A 59 -5.88 3.06 -2.93
CA THR A 59 -5.74 2.83 -4.38
C THR A 59 -7.06 2.48 -5.05
N LEU A 60 -7.95 1.71 -4.40
CA LEU A 60 -9.30 1.44 -4.90
C LEU A 60 -10.15 2.71 -4.99
N ALA A 61 -10.13 3.55 -3.95
CA ALA A 61 -10.82 4.83 -3.94
C ALA A 61 -10.29 5.78 -5.03
N SER A 62 -8.97 5.82 -5.24
CA SER A 62 -8.34 6.59 -6.32
C SER A 62 -8.73 6.07 -7.70
N CYS A 63 -8.73 4.76 -7.91
CA CYS A 63 -9.19 4.14 -9.15
C CYS A 63 -10.66 4.51 -9.44
N TRP A 64 -11.50 4.54 -8.41
CA TRP A 64 -12.90 4.96 -8.54
C TRP A 64 -13.06 6.46 -8.81
N GLY A 65 -12.29 7.31 -8.15
CA GLY A 65 -12.28 8.76 -8.36
C GLY A 65 -11.81 9.15 -9.75
N TYR A 66 -10.75 8.51 -10.23
CA TYR A 66 -10.16 8.73 -11.55
C TYR A 66 -10.81 7.88 -12.67
N ARG A 67 -11.92 7.19 -12.40
CA ARG A 67 -12.57 6.28 -13.38
C ARG A 67 -12.92 6.95 -14.71
N ARG A 68 -13.20 8.26 -14.73
CA ARG A 68 -13.52 9.01 -15.96
C ARG A 68 -12.28 9.26 -16.82
N GLU A 69 -11.12 9.47 -16.19
CA GLU A 69 -9.84 9.68 -16.88
C GLU A 69 -9.20 8.34 -17.28
N LEU A 70 -9.32 7.31 -16.44
CA LEU A 70 -8.92 5.94 -16.75
C LEU A 70 -9.67 5.38 -17.96
N ARG A 71 -10.91 5.81 -18.17
CA ARG A 71 -11.75 5.45 -19.33
C ARG A 71 -11.16 5.87 -20.67
N THR A 72 -10.35 6.93 -20.69
CA THR A 72 -9.69 7.41 -21.90
C THR A 72 -8.41 6.62 -22.22
N ALA A 73 -7.90 5.84 -21.26
CA ALA A 73 -6.64 5.09 -21.34
C ALA A 73 -6.81 3.56 -21.20
N GLU A 74 -8.05 3.03 -21.25
CA GLU A 74 -8.38 1.63 -20.95
C GLU A 74 -7.50 0.60 -21.68
N GLY A 75 -7.19 0.84 -22.97
CA GLY A 75 -6.34 -0.05 -23.75
C GLY A 75 -4.89 -0.14 -23.24
N ARG A 76 -4.28 0.97 -22.83
CA ARG A 76 -2.93 0.97 -22.23
C ARG A 76 -2.93 0.46 -20.80
N LEU A 77 -4.01 0.71 -20.06
CA LEU A 77 -4.17 0.23 -18.69
C LEU A 77 -4.13 -1.30 -18.63
N LEU A 78 -4.85 -1.99 -19.52
CA LEU A 78 -4.84 -3.46 -19.60
C LEU A 78 -3.46 -4.03 -19.94
N TRP A 79 -2.72 -3.37 -20.83
CA TRP A 79 -1.35 -3.76 -21.18
C TRP A 79 -0.36 -3.59 -20.03
N LEU A 80 -0.57 -2.64 -19.13
CA LEU A 80 0.25 -2.44 -17.93
C LEU A 80 -0.22 -3.30 -16.75
N LEU A 81 -1.50 -3.67 -16.73
CA LEU A 81 -2.09 -4.51 -15.69
C LEU A 81 -1.43 -5.89 -15.67
N VAL A 82 -1.26 -6.52 -16.84
CA VAL A 82 -0.67 -7.85 -16.99
C VAL A 82 0.74 -7.94 -16.39
N PRO A 83 1.73 -7.13 -16.80
CA PRO A 83 3.07 -7.18 -16.20
C PRO A 83 3.08 -6.75 -14.73
N SER A 84 2.17 -5.87 -14.30
CA SER A 84 2.06 -5.47 -12.89
C SER A 84 1.58 -6.63 -12.00
N VAL A 85 0.59 -7.39 -12.45
CA VAL A 85 0.09 -8.58 -11.73
C VAL A 85 1.16 -9.66 -11.70
N ILE A 86 1.83 -9.92 -12.83
CA ILE A 86 2.91 -10.93 -12.91
C ILE A 86 4.06 -10.54 -11.99
N GLY A 87 4.52 -9.29 -12.05
CA GLY A 87 5.60 -8.78 -11.20
C GLY A 87 5.24 -8.81 -9.71
N GLY A 88 4.00 -8.46 -9.37
CA GLY A 88 3.50 -8.53 -7.99
C GLY A 88 3.44 -9.96 -7.44
N LEU A 89 2.94 -10.91 -8.23
CA LEU A 89 2.90 -12.32 -7.87
C LEU A 89 4.32 -12.92 -7.75
N ALA A 90 5.20 -12.63 -8.70
CA ALA A 90 6.58 -13.08 -8.68
C ALA A 90 7.33 -12.50 -7.47
N GLY A 91 7.15 -11.21 -7.18
CA GLY A 91 7.73 -10.54 -6.01
C GLY A 91 7.23 -11.12 -4.69
N ALA A 92 5.92 -11.34 -4.54
CA ALA A 92 5.33 -11.95 -3.35
C ALA A 92 5.82 -13.39 -3.14
N TRP A 93 5.99 -14.16 -4.24
CA TRP A 93 6.54 -15.50 -4.18
C TRP A 93 8.02 -15.51 -3.76
N LEU A 94 8.82 -14.58 -4.29
CA LEU A 94 10.23 -14.43 -3.92
C LEU A 94 10.42 -14.01 -2.46
N LEU A 95 9.52 -13.15 -1.96
CA LEU A 95 9.53 -12.69 -0.57
C LEU A 95 9.29 -13.83 0.43
N ARG A 96 8.64 -14.92 0.00
CA ARG A 96 8.46 -16.13 0.81
C ARG A 96 9.75 -16.96 0.97
N PHE A 97 10.70 -16.82 0.05
CA PHE A 97 11.98 -17.52 0.07
C PHE A 97 13.13 -16.68 0.65
N THR A 98 12.90 -15.38 0.88
CA THR A 98 13.91 -14.48 1.44
C THR A 98 13.70 -14.40 2.96
N PRO A 99 14.74 -14.65 3.78
CA PRO A 99 14.63 -14.64 5.25
C PRO A 99 14.33 -13.26 5.85
#